data_AF-A0A951AF60-F1
#
_entry.id   AF-A0A951AF60-F1
#
_cell.length_a   1.000
_cell.length_b   1.000
_cell.length_c   1.000
_cell.angle_alpha   90.00
_cell.angle_beta   90.00
_cell.angle_gamma   90.00
#
_symmetry.space_group_name_H-M   'P 1'
#
loop_
_entity.id
_entity.type
_entity.pdbx_description
1 polymer ?
#
loop_
_entity_poly.entity_id
_entity_poly.type
_entity_poly.pdbx_seq_one_letter_code
_entity_poly.pdbx_strand_id
1 'polypeptide(L)' 'MLTFDSLKIRFIRHAESEANLQRIYANEGCSFPLTVNGLQQARAFALRFSSLKIHAVYTSIGRFRLSRYRAASIP' A
#
# COMPACT_ATOMS: atom_id res chain seq x y z
N MET A 1 18.55 -32.20 -5.33
CA MET A 1 18.93 -30.78 -5.36
C MET A 1 17.85 -30.02 -4.62
N LEU A 2 18.11 -29.57 -3.39
CA LEU A 2 17.14 -28.80 -2.59
C LEU A 2 17.30 -27.32 -2.96
N THR A 3 16.33 -26.76 -3.67
CA THR A 3 16.25 -25.32 -3.91
C THR A 3 15.59 -24.67 -2.70
N PHE A 4 16.37 -23.94 -1.91
CA PHE A 4 15.80 -23.06 -0.89
C PHE A 4 15.24 -21.83 -1.60
N ASP A 5 13.93 -21.60 -1.52
CA ASP A 5 13.34 -20.36 -1.95
C ASP A 5 13.96 -19.21 -1.14
N SER A 6 14.67 -18.31 -1.82
CA SER A 6 15.27 -17.16 -1.15
C SER A 6 14.19 -16.20 -0.64
N LEU A 7 14.34 -15.72 0.60
CA LEU A 7 13.45 -14.71 1.17
C LEU A 7 13.59 -13.39 0.39
N LYS A 8 12.47 -12.90 -0.16
CA LYS A 8 12.41 -11.59 -0.85
C LYS A 8 11.52 -10.63 -0.08
N ILE A 9 12.13 -9.58 0.46
CA ILE A 9 11.42 -8.49 1.15
C ILE A 9 11.30 -7.30 0.19
N ARG A 10 10.10 -6.73 0.06
CA ARG A 10 9.84 -5.55 -0.78
C ARG A 10 9.34 -4.41 0.08
N PHE A 11 10.00 -3.26 -0.04
CA PHE A 11 9.57 -2.02 0.62
C PHE A 11 8.72 -1.21 -0.36
N ILE A 12 7.52 -0.83 0.08
CA ILE A 12 6.58 -0.04 -0.72
C ILE A 12 6.21 1.19 0.09
N ARG A 13 6.38 2.37 -0.52
CA ARG A 13 5.87 3.63 0.02
C ARG A 13 4.37 3.73 -0.28
N HIS A 14 3.59 4.28 0.66
CA HIS A 14 2.18 4.59 0.39
C HIS A 14 2.04 5.58 -0.78
N ALA A 15 0.89 5.52 -1.45
CA ALA A 15 0.55 6.44 -2.53
C ALA A 15 0.32 7.87 -2.03
N GLU A 16 0.14 8.81 -2.95
CA GLU A 16 -0.10 10.22 -2.63
C GLU A 16 -1.26 10.42 -1.63
N SER A 17 -1.00 11.23 -0.61
CA SER A 17 -1.97 11.62 0.42
C SER A 17 -2.15 13.14 0.45
N GLU A 18 -3.23 13.62 1.07
CA GLU A 18 -3.50 15.06 1.21
C GLU A 18 -2.32 15.82 1.85
N ALA A 19 -1.63 15.21 2.83
CA ALA A 19 -0.43 15.81 3.42
C ALA A 19 0.73 15.99 2.43
N ASN A 20 0.83 15.13 1.41
CA ASN A 20 1.85 15.28 0.38
C ASN A 20 1.56 16.49 -0.51
N LEU A 21 0.29 16.72 -0.86
CA LEU A 21 -0.13 17.90 -1.60
C LEU A 21 0.06 19.18 -0.78
N GLN A 22 -0.33 19.14 0.49
CA GLN A 22 -0.22 20.27 1.43
C GLN A 22 1.22 20.52 1.90
N ARG A 23 2.17 19.64 1.54
CA ARG A 23 3.59 19.69 1.95
C ARG A 23 3.78 19.78 3.46
N ILE A 24 2.91 19.13 4.22
CA ILE A 24 2.97 19.08 5.68
C ILE A 24 3.60 17.77 6.15
N TYR A 25 4.30 17.83 7.29
CA TYR A 25 4.85 16.65 7.93
C TYR A 25 3.72 15.81 8.51
N ALA A 26 3.41 14.70 7.84
CA ALA A 26 2.52 13.69 8.35
C ALA A 26 3.30 12.72 9.25
N ASN A 27 3.52 13.11 10.50
CA ASN A 27 4.14 12.26 11.52
C ASN A 27 3.08 11.46 12.29
N GLU A 28 3.53 10.68 13.27
CA GLU A 28 2.66 9.84 14.12
C GLU A 28 1.47 10.61 14.70
N GLY A 29 0.29 9.99 14.68
CA GLY A 29 -0.95 10.54 15.24
C GLY A 29 -1.87 11.26 14.25
N CYS A 30 -1.44 11.59 13.02
CA CYS A 30 -2.29 12.23 12.03
C CYS A 30 -2.47 11.38 10.76
N SER A 31 -3.69 10.87 10.54
CA SER A 31 -4.04 10.06 9.37
C SER A 31 -4.53 10.97 8.24
N PHE A 32 -3.70 11.16 7.22
CA PHE A 32 -4.11 11.83 5.98
C PHE A 32 -4.58 10.80 4.95
N PRO A 33 -5.81 10.93 4.42
CA PRO A 33 -6.30 10.00 3.40
C PRO A 33 -5.50 10.11 2.10
N LEU A 34 -5.57 9.07 1.28
CA LEU A 34 -5.08 9.12 -0.09
C LEU A 34 -5.91 10.08 -0.93
N THR A 35 -5.25 10.82 -1.82
CA THR A 35 -5.94 11.63 -2.83
C THR A 35 -6.59 10.72 -3.88
N VAL A 36 -7.41 11.26 -4.77
CA VAL A 36 -7.94 10.50 -5.93
C VAL A 36 -6.80 9.94 -6.78
N ASN A 37 -5.76 10.73 -7.00
CA ASN A 37 -4.54 10.31 -7.70
C ASN A 37 -3.79 9.23 -6.91
N GLY A 38 -3.71 9.35 -5.58
CA GLY A 38 -3.15 8.31 -4.71
C GLY A 38 -3.89 6.97 -4.81
N LEU A 39 -5.21 6.99 -4.89
CA LEU A 39 -6.01 5.78 -5.13
C LEU A 39 -5.73 5.16 -6.50
N GLN A 40 -5.57 5.99 -7.55
CA GLN A 40 -5.20 5.52 -8.89
C GLN A 40 -3.80 4.90 -8.91
N GLN A 41 -2.82 5.52 -8.23
CA GLN A 41 -1.48 4.97 -8.05
C GLN A 41 -1.51 3.60 -7.37
N ALA A 42 -2.28 3.48 -6.28
CA ALA A 42 -2.43 2.20 -5.57
C ALA A 42 -3.06 1.11 -6.45
N ARG A 43 -4.08 1.45 -7.25
CA ARG A 43 -4.70 0.52 -8.21
C ARG A 43 -3.73 0.10 -9.32
N ALA A 44 -3.01 1.05 -9.92
CA ALA A 44 -2.03 0.76 -10.96
C ALA A 44 -0.89 -0.12 -10.42
N PHE A 45 -0.46 0.11 -9.18
CA PHE A 45 0.50 -0.75 -8.49
C PHE A 45 -0.05 -2.16 -8.30
N ALA A 46 -1.26 -2.31 -7.76
CA ALA A 46 -1.88 -3.62 -7.56
C ALA A 46 -1.99 -4.42 -8.87
N LEU A 47 -2.41 -3.77 -9.97
CA LEU A 47 -2.49 -4.40 -11.29
C LEU A 47 -1.12 -4.82 -11.82
N ARG A 48 -0.10 -3.97 -11.69
CA ARG A 48 1.26 -4.27 -12.15
C ARG A 48 1.89 -5.46 -11.43
N PHE A 49 1.50 -5.69 -10.18
CA PHE A 49 2.10 -6.69 -9.29
C PHE A 49 1.16 -7.83 -8.91
N SER A 50 0.03 -7.99 -9.62
CA SER A 50 -0.99 -9.01 -9.35
C SER A 50 -0.45 -10.44 -9.41
N SER A 51 0.59 -10.69 -10.22
CA SER A 51 1.22 -11.99 -10.35
C SER A 51 2.24 -12.34 -9.25
N LEU A 52 2.52 -11.41 -8.33
CA LEU A 52 3.45 -11.68 -7.22
C LEU A 52 2.82 -12.64 -6.21
N LYS A 53 3.48 -13.76 -5.95
CA LYS A 53 3.20 -14.60 -4.79
C LYS A 53 3.67 -13.89 -3.52
N ILE A 54 2.72 -13.39 -2.74
CA ILE A 54 2.96 -12.70 -1.47
C ILE A 54 2.55 -13.62 -0.32
N HIS A 55 3.51 -13.99 0.53
CA HIS A 55 3.25 -14.86 1.69
C HIS A 55 2.78 -14.07 2.92
N ALA A 56 3.22 -12.82 3.06
CA ALA A 56 2.85 -11.96 4.18
C ALA A 56 2.92 -10.48 3.79
N VAL A 57 2.09 -9.66 4.43
CA VAL A 57 2.05 -8.20 4.26
C VAL A 57 2.15 -7.53 5.63
N TYR A 58 3.05 -6.55 5.75
CA TYR A 58 3.22 -5.73 6.95
C TYR A 58 2.98 -4.27 6.58
N THR A 59 2.22 -3.55 7.40
CA THR A 59 1.87 -2.15 7.17
C THR A 59 1.80 -1.36 8.47
N SER A 60 2.00 -0.04 8.39
CA SER A 60 1.82 0.86 9.54
C SER A 60 0.34 1.18 9.76
N ILE A 61 -0.06 1.29 11.03
CA ILE A 61 -1.47 1.47 11.46
C ILE A 61 -2.02 2.85 11.03
N GLY A 62 -1.16 3.84 10.78
CA GLY A 62 -1.56 5.25 10.64
C GLY A 62 -2.01 5.74 9.25
N ARG A 63 -1.84 4.94 8.18
CA ARG A 63 -2.16 5.39 6.80
C ARG A 63 -3.08 4.44 6.03
N PHE A 64 -3.36 3.27 6.59
CA PHE A 64 -4.25 2.29 6.02
C PHE A 64 -5.58 2.27 6.78
N ARG A 65 -6.22 3.44 6.94
CA ARG A 65 -7.64 3.45 7.27
C ARG A 65 -8.38 3.17 5.98
N LEU A 66 -8.57 1.89 5.67
CA LEU A 66 -9.60 1.44 4.75
C LEU A 66 -10.91 2.08 5.23
N SER A 67 -11.25 3.24 4.68
CA SER A 67 -12.59 3.78 4.74
C SER A 67 -13.47 2.81 3.97
N ARG A 68 -13.94 1.76 4.65
CA ARG A 68 -15.16 1.00 4.33
C ARG A 68 -15.38 0.56 2.87
N TYR A 69 -14.34 0.39 2.06
CA TYR A 69 -14.48 -0.40 0.85
C TYR A 69 -14.17 -1.84 1.23
N ARG A 70 -15.27 -2.57 1.47
CA ARG A 70 -15.32 -4.04 1.49
C ARG A 70 -14.29 -4.59 0.51
N ALA A 71 -13.60 -5.63 0.96
CA ALA A 71 -12.92 -6.59 0.11
C ALA A 71 -13.83 -6.95 -1.08
N ALA A 72 -13.71 -6.21 -2.17
CA ALA A 72 -14.17 -6.64 -3.47
C ALA A 72 -13.03 -7.50 -3.98
N SER A 73 -13.17 -8.79 -3.66
CA SER A 73 -12.92 -9.90 -4.57
C SER A 73 -11.75 -9.66 -5.52
N ILE A 74 -10.60 -10.15 -5.09
CA ILE A 74 -9.53 -10.65 -5.95
C ILE A 74 -10.16 -11.61 -6.97
N PRO A 75 -9.84 -11.46 -8.26
CA PRO A 75 -9.29 -12.58 -9.02
C PRO A 75 -7.77 -12.49 -9.08
#